data_AF-A0A2Z4FLU3-F1
#
_entry.id   AF-A0A2Z4FLU3-F1
#
_cell.length_a   1.000
_cell.length_b   1.000
_cell.length_c   1.000
_cell.angle_alpha   90.00
_cell.angle_beta   90.00
_cell.angle_gamma   90.00
#
_symmetry.space_group_name_H-M   'P 1'
#
loop_
_entity.id
_entity.type
_entity.pdbx_description
1 polymer ?
#
loop_
_entity_poly.entity_id
_entity_poly.type
_entity_poly.pdbx_seq_one_letter_code
_entity_poly.pdbx_strand_id
1 'polypeptide(L)'
;MNSKLNMKSRTMILLAGGLFCTSALVACGDDDANNAQPVEHQSAHQALGENLQFAVEDLNQALGYLRTDTKFGIATAVSALDQQSEDCTEPAFPDENGDTFDCVVVEEVRAEEQLQDGADAIIEELNARVFLESNIEEETDTKITYLVSGDTFCTEDEGEDCVADIDALQLRLAVTSPAAGDFNISVMVGEARFNPLDVELHRAKLAAEIDLAELRPTMELMASIDDATLDDLPTLMQGRIRAELAHTATTATATIDIQEKIIASGNDWSVKIDPAAPAARFSVDSGTNMLQALLALKPVEIQAPVSETEVVWDSEGGETETTTEYDILAQVAGASFTLDYLVGEDRVEINNIGLGAAQSTLDIDGHRVLEVDLNANDGRAMNLEIEAIGDEGAKITMTPGMDLALMIKLMEVQQHFNDIQDWMLDDMINIAFNGAAAPKLRIEDGEVEVLEGTLSMSSTSANIDVEIAAGQCMIDDNASPSVGGGIEGGGIEGEIGADGEMEEGAHPMSGISAGTCG
;
A
#
# COMPACT_ATOMS: atom_id res chain seq x y z
N MET A 1 -21.40 10.69 -4.86
CA MET A 1 -22.08 9.52 -5.48
C MET A 1 -22.62 8.58 -4.38
N ASN A 2 -23.07 7.37 -4.72
CA ASN A 2 -23.94 6.53 -3.89
C ASN A 2 -23.22 5.77 -2.76
N SER A 3 -23.69 5.91 -1.51
CA SER A 3 -23.21 5.13 -0.35
C SER A 3 -23.73 3.68 -0.28
N LYS A 4 -24.45 3.21 -1.29
CA LYS A 4 -25.07 1.86 -1.31
C LYS A 4 -24.11 0.70 -1.52
N LEU A 5 -22.85 0.95 -1.91
CA LEU A 5 -21.83 -0.09 -2.02
C LEU A 5 -21.40 -0.66 -0.65
N ASN A 6 -21.70 0.02 0.46
CA ASN A 6 -20.98 -0.11 1.74
C ASN A 6 -21.30 -1.37 2.61
N MET A 7 -21.83 -2.46 2.04
CA MET A 7 -22.02 -3.72 2.79
C MET A 7 -21.75 -4.98 1.96
N LYS A 8 -22.50 -5.27 0.87
CA LYS A 8 -22.22 -6.43 -0.01
C LYS A 8 -20.76 -6.45 -0.52
N SER A 9 -20.17 -5.30 -0.87
CA SER A 9 -18.76 -5.24 -1.29
C SER A 9 -17.79 -5.50 -0.13
N ARG A 10 -18.11 -5.05 1.09
CA ARG A 10 -17.31 -5.37 2.29
C ARG A 10 -17.28 -6.87 2.52
N THR A 11 -18.40 -7.58 2.40
CA THR A 11 -18.43 -9.05 2.57
C THR A 11 -17.56 -9.77 1.53
N MET A 12 -17.55 -9.34 0.27
CA MET A 12 -16.68 -9.97 -0.73
C MET A 12 -15.20 -9.58 -0.58
N ILE A 13 -14.90 -8.35 -0.16
CA ILE A 13 -13.54 -7.91 0.18
C ILE A 13 -13.06 -8.58 1.48
N LEU A 14 -13.96 -8.96 2.39
CA LEU A 14 -13.64 -9.77 3.58
C LEU A 14 -13.49 -11.26 3.26
N LEU A 15 -14.14 -11.79 2.22
CA LEU A 15 -13.84 -13.12 1.69
C LEU A 15 -12.46 -13.14 1.02
N ALA A 16 -12.20 -12.24 0.07
CA ALA A 16 -10.92 -12.18 -0.64
C ALA A 16 -9.76 -11.70 0.24
N GLY A 17 -10.02 -10.82 1.20
CA GLY A 17 -9.03 -10.28 2.15
C GLY A 17 -8.85 -11.15 3.40
N GLY A 18 -9.92 -11.76 3.91
CA GLY A 18 -9.85 -12.68 5.05
C GLY A 18 -9.04 -13.94 4.74
N LEU A 19 -9.10 -14.43 3.50
CA LEU A 19 -8.27 -15.54 3.00
C LEU A 19 -6.73 -15.32 3.13
N PHE A 20 -6.27 -14.13 3.53
CA PHE A 20 -4.86 -13.87 3.87
C PHE A 20 -4.51 -14.11 5.36
N CYS A 21 -5.46 -14.42 6.24
CA CYS A 21 -5.30 -14.41 7.70
C CYS A 21 -5.58 -15.76 8.44
N THR A 22 -4.93 -16.89 8.08
CA THR A 22 -4.46 -17.96 9.05
C THR A 22 -5.52 -19.05 9.56
N SER A 23 -5.40 -20.21 10.32
CA SER A 23 -4.46 -20.99 11.25
C SER A 23 -4.69 -22.62 11.19
N ALA A 24 -4.13 -23.79 11.73
CA ALA A 24 -3.21 -24.41 12.79
C ALA A 24 -2.67 -25.98 12.83
N LEU A 25 -1.39 -26.44 12.49
CA LEU A 25 -0.84 -27.89 12.32
C LEU A 25 -0.80 -28.87 13.56
N VAL A 26 -0.78 -30.21 13.30
CA VAL A 26 0.41 -31.12 13.50
C VAL A 26 0.53 -32.25 12.44
N ALA A 27 1.44 -32.13 11.46
CA ALA A 27 1.65 -33.16 10.43
C ALA A 27 2.57 -34.35 10.80
N CYS A 28 2.17 -35.57 10.38
CA CYS A 28 3.04 -36.74 10.17
C CYS A 28 2.76 -37.36 8.79
N GLY A 29 3.73 -37.33 7.87
CA GLY A 29 3.58 -37.96 6.54
C GLY A 29 4.93 -38.15 5.83
N ASP A 30 5.05 -39.20 5.01
CA ASP A 30 6.29 -39.59 4.30
C ASP A 30 6.64 -38.64 3.13
N ASP A 31 7.94 -38.40 2.91
CA ASP A 31 8.52 -37.43 1.94
C ASP A 31 8.42 -37.84 0.45
N ASP A 32 7.44 -38.65 0.04
CA ASP A 32 7.30 -39.17 -1.35
C ASP A 32 6.66 -38.13 -2.31
N ALA A 33 7.20 -36.91 -2.28
CA ALA A 33 6.66 -35.63 -2.79
C ALA A 33 6.61 -35.47 -4.33
N ASN A 34 6.25 -36.52 -5.08
CA ASN A 34 6.13 -36.50 -6.55
C ASN A 34 4.82 -37.13 -7.08
N ASN A 35 3.89 -37.51 -6.20
CA ASN A 35 2.56 -37.99 -6.59
C ASN A 35 1.50 -37.13 -5.92
N ALA A 36 0.53 -36.63 -6.69
CA ALA A 36 -0.68 -36.00 -6.14
C ALA A 36 -1.39 -37.00 -5.22
N GLN A 37 -1.84 -36.53 -4.06
CA GLN A 37 -2.34 -37.40 -2.99
C GLN A 37 -3.86 -37.59 -3.07
N PRO A 38 -4.38 -38.68 -2.46
CA PRO A 38 -5.81 -38.84 -2.22
C PRO A 38 -6.38 -37.64 -1.46
N VAL A 39 -7.36 -36.94 -2.06
CA VAL A 39 -8.09 -35.86 -1.39
C VAL A 39 -9.32 -36.46 -0.72
N GLU A 40 -9.23 -36.78 0.57
CA GLU A 40 -10.39 -37.16 1.38
C GLU A 40 -11.00 -35.93 2.06
N HIS A 41 -12.34 -35.81 2.08
CA HIS A 41 -13.06 -34.69 2.69
C HIS A 41 -12.57 -34.34 4.11
N GLN A 42 -12.42 -35.33 5.00
CA GLN A 42 -11.90 -35.13 6.35
C GLN A 42 -10.43 -34.65 6.37
N SER A 43 -9.60 -35.10 5.43
CA SER A 43 -8.21 -34.66 5.32
C SER A 43 -8.10 -33.21 4.85
N ALA A 44 -9.02 -32.73 4.00
CA ALA A 44 -9.07 -31.34 3.58
C ALA A 44 -9.47 -30.40 4.72
N HIS A 45 -10.45 -30.78 5.55
CA HIS A 45 -10.79 -30.03 6.77
C HIS A 45 -9.61 -29.92 7.73
N GLN A 46 -9.00 -31.08 8.05
CA GLN A 46 -7.87 -31.12 8.97
C GLN A 46 -6.70 -30.29 8.40
N ALA A 47 -6.34 -30.48 7.13
CA ALA A 47 -5.22 -29.78 6.50
C ALA A 47 -5.47 -28.28 6.24
N LEU A 48 -6.72 -27.85 6.00
CA LEU A 48 -7.07 -26.42 6.03
C LEU A 48 -6.71 -25.86 7.39
N GLY A 49 -7.34 -26.42 8.43
CA GLY A 49 -7.06 -26.05 9.82
C GLY A 49 -5.65 -26.42 10.28
N GLU A 50 -4.77 -26.98 9.44
CA GLU A 50 -3.42 -27.39 9.80
C GLU A 50 -2.27 -26.70 9.02
N ASN A 51 -2.43 -26.22 7.78
CA ASN A 51 -1.31 -25.73 6.94
C ASN A 51 -0.74 -24.33 7.25
N LEU A 52 -0.59 -24.09 8.55
CA LEU A 52 -1.23 -22.97 9.21
C LEU A 52 -0.94 -23.21 10.76
N GLN A 53 -0.99 -22.26 11.72
CA GLN A 53 -0.32 -22.07 13.07
C GLN A 53 1.19 -22.19 13.04
N PHE A 54 1.66 -22.09 11.82
CA PHE A 54 2.93 -21.53 11.46
C PHE A 54 2.58 -20.17 10.86
N ALA A 55 1.58 -20.06 9.99
CA ALA A 55 1.16 -18.73 9.50
C ALA A 55 0.61 -17.75 10.57
N VAL A 56 -0.10 -18.11 11.67
CA VAL A 56 -0.19 -17.19 12.85
C VAL A 56 1.05 -17.30 13.73
N GLU A 57 1.45 -18.47 14.25
CA GLU A 57 2.49 -18.49 15.31
C GLU A 57 3.87 -18.01 14.83
N ASP A 58 4.33 -18.38 13.62
CA ASP A 58 5.56 -17.85 13.03
C ASP A 58 5.43 -16.34 12.73
N LEU A 59 4.25 -15.86 12.28
CA LEU A 59 4.01 -14.43 12.03
C LEU A 59 3.96 -13.63 13.35
N ASN A 60 3.26 -14.13 14.36
CA ASN A 60 3.20 -13.58 15.72
C ASN A 60 4.57 -13.63 16.39
N GLN A 61 5.37 -14.67 16.13
CA GLN A 61 6.77 -14.74 16.57
C GLN A 61 7.63 -13.69 15.84
N ALA A 62 7.40 -13.44 14.55
CA ALA A 62 8.10 -12.40 13.79
C ALA A 62 7.68 -10.97 14.20
N LEU A 63 6.39 -10.70 14.37
CA LEU A 63 5.85 -9.41 14.83
C LEU A 63 6.25 -9.13 16.28
N GLY A 64 6.11 -10.11 17.17
CA GLY A 64 6.57 -10.03 18.56
C GLY A 64 8.08 -9.86 18.69
N TYR A 65 8.85 -10.33 17.70
CA TYR A 65 10.28 -10.02 17.56
C TYR A 65 10.51 -8.57 17.12
N LEU A 66 9.82 -8.06 16.10
CA LEU A 66 9.94 -6.67 15.64
C LEU A 66 9.60 -5.64 16.75
N ARG A 67 8.65 -5.96 17.63
CA ARG A 67 8.32 -5.15 18.82
C ARG A 67 9.45 -5.00 19.85
N THR A 68 10.60 -5.67 19.65
CA THR A 68 11.79 -5.47 20.49
C THR A 68 12.73 -4.37 19.99
N ASP A 69 12.53 -3.83 18.79
CA ASP A 69 13.32 -2.68 18.31
C ASP A 69 12.83 -1.35 18.88
N THR A 70 13.70 -0.66 19.60
CA THR A 70 13.45 0.68 20.14
C THR A 70 14.21 1.78 19.40
N LYS A 71 14.92 1.47 18.30
CA LYS A 71 15.86 2.42 17.65
C LYS A 71 15.31 3.09 16.41
N PHE A 72 14.74 2.33 15.48
CA PHE A 72 14.25 2.87 14.20
C PHE A 72 12.72 2.99 14.16
N GLY A 73 12.09 3.05 15.34
CA GLY A 73 10.63 3.17 15.48
C GLY A 73 9.86 1.94 15.00
N ILE A 74 10.53 0.81 14.77
CA ILE A 74 9.89 -0.39 14.21
C ILE A 74 8.86 -0.96 15.19
N ALA A 75 9.12 -0.96 16.50
CA ALA A 75 8.10 -1.31 17.49
C ALA A 75 6.89 -0.36 17.43
N THR A 76 7.09 0.95 17.22
CA THR A 76 6.01 1.92 17.06
C THR A 76 5.18 1.64 15.81
N ALA A 77 5.83 1.33 14.67
CA ALA A 77 5.15 0.97 13.43
C ALA A 77 4.37 -0.35 13.54
N VAL A 78 4.89 -1.34 14.28
CA VAL A 78 4.21 -2.62 14.51
C VAL A 78 3.15 -2.54 15.61
N SER A 79 3.20 -1.56 16.51
CA SER A 79 2.09 -1.24 17.43
C SER A 79 1.05 -0.30 16.82
N ALA A 80 1.35 0.41 15.75
CA ALA A 80 0.31 1.03 14.89
C ALA A 80 -0.52 -0.01 14.10
N LEU A 81 -0.17 -1.30 14.17
CA LEU A 81 -1.00 -2.42 13.71
C LEU A 81 -1.89 -3.00 14.81
N ASP A 82 -1.63 -2.69 16.10
CA ASP A 82 -2.59 -3.00 17.16
C ASP A 82 -3.78 -2.04 17.00
N GLN A 83 -4.99 -2.57 16.83
CA GLN A 83 -6.17 -1.72 16.64
C GLN A 83 -6.56 -1.07 17.97
N GLN A 84 -6.19 0.20 18.14
CA GLN A 84 -6.95 1.08 19.01
C GLN A 84 -8.35 1.25 18.39
N SER A 85 -9.38 0.78 19.09
CA SER A 85 -10.76 0.90 18.65
C SER A 85 -11.25 2.34 18.83
N GLU A 86 -10.91 3.23 17.90
CA GLU A 86 -11.22 4.68 17.93
C GLU A 86 -12.71 5.01 17.66
N ASP A 87 -13.64 4.23 18.21
CA ASP A 87 -15.09 4.49 18.17
C ASP A 87 -15.54 5.48 19.29
N CYS A 88 -14.63 6.39 19.66
CA CYS A 88 -14.82 7.46 20.64
C CYS A 88 -14.43 8.85 20.09
N THR A 89 -14.40 8.99 18.75
CA THR A 89 -14.02 10.25 18.07
C THR A 89 -15.18 11.25 17.93
N GLU A 90 -16.44 10.81 18.06
CA GLU A 90 -17.54 11.76 18.26
C GLU A 90 -17.46 12.37 19.68
N PRO A 91 -17.39 13.72 19.81
CA PRO A 91 -17.38 14.34 21.12
C PRO A 91 -18.72 14.07 21.81
N ALA A 92 -18.68 13.58 23.06
CA ALA A 92 -19.86 13.11 23.79
C ALA A 92 -20.92 14.22 23.99
N PHE A 93 -21.81 14.35 23.02
CA PHE A 93 -23.00 15.18 23.12
C PHE A 93 -23.92 14.55 24.19
N PRO A 94 -24.31 15.30 25.24
CA PRO A 94 -25.29 14.80 26.19
C PRO A 94 -26.62 14.55 25.47
N ASP A 95 -27.25 13.41 25.76
CA ASP A 95 -28.50 13.03 25.12
C ASP A 95 -29.69 13.92 25.55
N GLU A 96 -30.89 13.64 25.05
CA GLU A 96 -32.11 14.38 25.41
C GLU A 96 -32.45 14.31 26.92
N ASN A 97 -31.88 13.36 27.66
CA ASN A 97 -32.05 13.17 29.11
C ASN A 97 -30.93 13.83 29.94
N GLY A 98 -29.79 14.15 29.31
CA GLY A 98 -28.58 14.67 29.94
C GLY A 98 -27.60 13.59 30.40
N ASP A 99 -27.79 12.34 29.97
CA ASP A 99 -26.83 11.26 30.19
C ASP A 99 -25.68 11.38 29.18
N THR A 100 -24.45 11.45 29.69
CA THR A 100 -23.24 11.33 28.86
C THR A 100 -22.94 9.86 28.62
N PHE A 101 -22.83 9.44 27.36
CA PHE A 101 -22.26 8.14 27.04
C PHE A 101 -20.80 8.12 27.50
N ASP A 102 -20.54 7.36 28.57
CA ASP A 102 -19.21 7.09 29.08
C ASP A 102 -18.55 6.11 28.11
N CYS A 103 -17.72 6.62 27.19
CA CYS A 103 -17.18 5.84 26.10
C CYS A 103 -16.23 4.79 26.67
N VAL A 104 -16.66 3.52 26.66
CA VAL A 104 -15.90 2.41 27.24
C VAL A 104 -14.69 2.16 26.35
N VAL A 105 -13.54 2.64 26.79
CA VAL A 105 -12.25 2.27 26.21
C VAL A 105 -12.13 0.75 26.29
N VAL A 106 -12.25 0.10 25.14
CA VAL A 106 -12.02 -1.34 25.00
C VAL A 106 -10.53 -1.60 25.23
N GLU A 107 -10.18 -2.74 25.82
CA GLU A 107 -8.77 -3.12 25.98
C GLU A 107 -8.11 -3.26 24.59
N GLU A 108 -6.86 -2.81 24.45
CA GLU A 108 -6.13 -2.84 23.17
C GLU A 108 -5.95 -4.30 22.70
N VAL A 109 -6.81 -4.75 21.78
CA VAL A 109 -6.72 -6.10 21.21
C VAL A 109 -5.51 -6.16 20.29
N ARG A 110 -4.59 -7.04 20.63
CA ARG A 110 -3.31 -7.11 19.92
C ARG A 110 -3.47 -7.68 18.53
N ALA A 111 -2.65 -7.22 17.59
CA ALA A 111 -2.62 -7.75 16.22
C ALA A 111 -2.47 -9.29 16.19
N GLU A 112 -1.68 -9.86 17.10
CA GLU A 112 -1.49 -11.32 17.21
C GLU A 112 -2.77 -12.09 17.60
N GLU A 113 -3.65 -11.45 18.37
CA GLU A 113 -4.93 -11.99 18.85
C GLU A 113 -6.00 -11.81 17.78
N GLN A 114 -6.06 -10.65 17.13
CA GLN A 114 -6.97 -10.40 16.00
C GLN A 114 -6.71 -11.33 14.80
N LEU A 115 -5.44 -11.66 14.52
CA LEU A 115 -5.09 -12.63 13.48
C LEU A 115 -5.53 -14.06 13.84
N GLN A 116 -5.39 -14.46 15.11
CA GLN A 116 -5.85 -15.77 15.61
C GLN A 116 -7.38 -15.88 15.59
N ASP A 117 -8.10 -14.87 16.09
CA ASP A 117 -9.57 -14.86 16.09
C ASP A 117 -10.12 -14.84 14.65
N GLY A 118 -9.48 -14.08 13.75
CA GLY A 118 -9.82 -14.05 12.32
C GLY A 118 -9.61 -15.41 11.64
N ALA A 119 -8.51 -16.09 11.95
CA ALA A 119 -8.21 -17.44 11.50
C ALA A 119 -9.28 -18.44 11.94
N ASP A 120 -9.52 -18.52 13.25
CA ASP A 120 -10.46 -19.48 13.83
C ASP A 120 -11.88 -19.25 13.31
N ALA A 121 -12.31 -17.99 13.14
CA ALA A 121 -13.59 -17.66 12.54
C ALA A 121 -13.70 -18.10 11.07
N ILE A 122 -12.65 -17.94 10.26
CA ILE A 122 -12.63 -18.39 8.86
C ILE A 122 -12.64 -19.91 8.76
N ILE A 123 -11.91 -20.61 9.63
CA ILE A 123 -11.93 -22.07 9.71
C ILE A 123 -13.32 -22.56 10.12
N GLU A 124 -13.94 -21.95 11.14
CA GLU A 124 -15.30 -22.31 11.58
C GLU A 124 -16.32 -22.10 10.45
N GLU A 125 -16.31 -20.94 9.79
CA GLU A 125 -17.23 -20.61 8.70
C GLU A 125 -17.07 -21.51 7.47
N LEU A 126 -15.83 -21.74 7.01
CA LEU A 126 -15.56 -22.65 5.89
C LEU A 126 -15.97 -24.09 6.23
N ASN A 127 -15.74 -24.56 7.46
CA ASN A 127 -16.12 -25.90 7.89
C ASN A 127 -17.63 -26.06 8.14
N ALA A 128 -18.31 -25.00 8.60
CA ALA A 128 -19.73 -25.04 8.93
C ALA A 128 -20.65 -24.90 7.71
N ARG A 129 -20.21 -24.17 6.66
CA ARG A 129 -21.07 -23.79 5.53
C ARG A 129 -20.61 -24.28 4.16
N VAL A 130 -19.30 -24.33 3.93
CA VAL A 130 -18.73 -24.54 2.59
C VAL A 130 -18.30 -26.00 2.38
N PHE A 131 -17.43 -26.49 3.26
CA PHE A 131 -16.95 -27.87 3.25
C PHE A 131 -17.93 -28.78 3.97
N LEU A 132 -19.02 -29.12 3.30
CA LEU A 132 -20.01 -30.11 3.78
C LEU A 132 -20.13 -31.26 2.77
N GLU A 133 -20.35 -32.49 3.23
CA GLU A 133 -20.65 -33.63 2.35
C GLU A 133 -21.85 -33.36 1.42
N SER A 134 -22.82 -32.56 1.88
CA SER A 134 -23.98 -32.11 1.10
C SER A 134 -23.64 -31.24 -0.11
N ASN A 135 -22.48 -30.59 -0.06
CA ASN A 135 -22.06 -29.60 -1.05
C ASN A 135 -21.17 -30.23 -2.14
N ILE A 136 -20.82 -31.51 -2.05
CA ILE A 136 -19.93 -32.16 -3.02
C ILE A 136 -20.64 -32.34 -4.38
N GLU A 137 -20.21 -31.59 -5.40
CA GLU A 137 -20.69 -31.70 -6.80
C GLU A 137 -19.93 -32.79 -7.57
N GLU A 138 -18.61 -32.89 -7.36
CA GLU A 138 -17.71 -33.78 -8.09
C GLU A 138 -16.55 -34.24 -7.18
N GLU A 139 -16.41 -35.55 -6.95
CA GLU A 139 -15.31 -36.15 -6.18
C GLU A 139 -14.52 -37.14 -7.06
N THR A 140 -13.20 -37.03 -6.99
CA THR A 140 -12.22 -37.88 -7.68
C THR A 140 -11.00 -38.05 -6.78
N ASP A 141 -10.20 -39.11 -7.00
CA ASP A 141 -9.00 -39.43 -6.22
C ASP A 141 -8.15 -38.20 -5.83
N THR A 142 -7.94 -37.24 -6.74
CA THR A 142 -7.05 -36.08 -6.51
C THR A 142 -7.76 -34.71 -6.49
N LYS A 143 -9.10 -34.68 -6.47
CA LYS A 143 -9.90 -33.43 -6.50
C LYS A 143 -11.30 -33.63 -5.92
N ILE A 144 -11.69 -32.75 -5.01
CA ILE A 144 -13.10 -32.54 -4.62
C ILE A 144 -13.55 -31.17 -5.16
N THR A 145 -14.75 -31.09 -5.70
CA THR A 145 -15.41 -29.83 -6.09
C THR A 145 -16.66 -29.67 -5.25
N TYR A 146 -16.66 -28.67 -4.38
CA TYR A 146 -17.84 -28.27 -3.61
C TYR A 146 -18.62 -27.22 -4.40
N LEU A 147 -19.94 -27.34 -4.48
CA LEU A 147 -20.88 -26.32 -4.92
C LEU A 147 -21.54 -25.75 -3.66
N VAL A 148 -21.30 -24.47 -3.38
CA VAL A 148 -21.85 -23.77 -2.21
C VAL A 148 -23.32 -23.47 -2.48
N SER A 149 -24.22 -23.91 -1.59
CA SER A 149 -25.65 -23.58 -1.68
C SER A 149 -26.01 -22.38 -0.81
N GLY A 150 -27.00 -21.60 -1.24
CA GLY A 150 -27.51 -20.48 -0.46
C GLY A 150 -28.05 -20.92 0.90
N ASP A 151 -28.77 -22.05 0.94
CA ASP A 151 -29.32 -22.68 2.17
C ASP A 151 -28.24 -23.04 3.22
N THR A 152 -26.98 -23.24 2.80
CA THR A 152 -25.86 -23.54 3.72
C THR A 152 -24.99 -22.32 4.00
N PHE A 153 -24.92 -21.35 3.08
CA PHE A 153 -24.07 -20.18 3.19
C PHE A 153 -24.73 -19.03 3.95
N CYS A 154 -25.99 -18.70 3.65
CA CYS A 154 -26.70 -17.57 4.25
C CYS A 154 -27.16 -17.87 5.69
N THR A 155 -27.18 -16.86 6.56
CA THR A 155 -27.82 -16.93 7.88
C THR A 155 -29.34 -16.79 7.80
N GLU A 156 -30.06 -17.24 8.84
CA GLU A 156 -31.53 -17.06 8.93
C GLU A 156 -31.96 -15.57 8.90
N ASP A 157 -31.07 -14.65 9.26
CA ASP A 157 -31.32 -13.19 9.30
C ASP A 157 -31.10 -12.49 7.95
N GLU A 158 -30.42 -13.12 6.97
CA GLU A 158 -30.12 -12.53 5.65
C GLU A 158 -31.25 -12.73 4.62
N GLY A 159 -32.16 -13.67 4.86
CA GLY A 159 -33.41 -13.84 4.11
C GLY A 159 -33.32 -14.58 2.76
N GLU A 160 -34.48 -14.74 2.12
CA GLU A 160 -34.65 -15.54 0.88
C GLU A 160 -33.83 -14.99 -0.30
N ASP A 161 -33.58 -13.68 -0.33
CA ASP A 161 -32.81 -13.02 -1.40
C ASP A 161 -31.34 -13.48 -1.40
N CYS A 162 -30.70 -13.61 -0.23
CA CYS A 162 -29.32 -14.11 -0.11
C CYS A 162 -29.19 -15.55 -0.67
N VAL A 163 -30.16 -16.40 -0.34
CA VAL A 163 -30.18 -17.80 -0.80
C VAL A 163 -30.26 -17.86 -2.32
N ALA A 164 -31.14 -17.04 -2.91
CA ALA A 164 -31.31 -16.93 -4.36
C ALA A 164 -30.05 -16.39 -5.06
N ASP A 165 -29.38 -15.38 -4.48
CA ASP A 165 -28.16 -14.79 -5.01
C ASP A 165 -27.02 -15.84 -5.09
N ILE A 166 -26.77 -16.57 -4.00
CA ILE A 166 -25.69 -17.58 -3.92
C ILE A 166 -25.96 -18.76 -4.87
N ASP A 167 -27.21 -19.27 -4.91
CA ASP A 167 -27.59 -20.35 -5.83
C ASP A 167 -27.47 -19.91 -7.30
N ALA A 168 -27.78 -18.64 -7.61
CA ALA A 168 -27.62 -18.08 -8.95
C ALA A 168 -26.15 -17.89 -9.37
N LEU A 169 -25.26 -17.55 -8.43
CA LEU A 169 -23.81 -17.48 -8.65
C LEU A 169 -23.19 -18.85 -8.96
N GLN A 170 -23.78 -19.94 -8.47
CA GLN A 170 -23.22 -21.30 -8.54
C GLN A 170 -21.74 -21.36 -8.11
N LEU A 171 -21.43 -20.73 -6.98
CA LEU A 171 -20.08 -20.64 -6.43
C LEU A 171 -19.54 -22.05 -6.14
N ARG A 172 -18.35 -22.36 -6.66
CA ARG A 172 -17.70 -23.66 -6.50
C ARG A 172 -16.27 -23.53 -6.00
N LEU A 173 -15.88 -24.36 -5.04
CA LEU A 173 -14.50 -24.52 -4.63
C LEU A 173 -13.94 -25.85 -5.15
N ALA A 174 -12.98 -25.79 -6.06
CA ALA A 174 -12.21 -26.94 -6.51
C ALA A 174 -10.96 -27.12 -5.63
N VAL A 175 -11.01 -28.09 -4.72
CA VAL A 175 -9.93 -28.42 -3.80
C VAL A 175 -9.09 -29.57 -4.37
N THR A 176 -7.78 -29.38 -4.43
CA THR A 176 -6.79 -30.39 -4.86
C THR A 176 -5.63 -30.47 -3.87
N SER A 177 -4.93 -31.60 -3.80
CA SER A 177 -3.77 -31.78 -2.92
C SER A 177 -2.50 -32.14 -3.72
N PRO A 178 -1.59 -31.18 -4.00
CA PRO A 178 -0.35 -31.45 -4.73
C PRO A 178 0.64 -32.34 -3.96
N ALA A 179 0.64 -32.27 -2.63
CA ALA A 179 1.46 -33.09 -1.74
C ALA A 179 0.72 -33.36 -0.42
N ALA A 180 1.17 -34.34 0.37
CA ALA A 180 0.44 -34.81 1.55
C ALA A 180 0.28 -33.70 2.61
N GLY A 181 -0.93 -33.21 2.83
CA GLY A 181 -1.13 -32.05 3.71
C GLY A 181 -0.61 -30.76 3.08
N ASP A 182 -0.71 -30.59 1.76
CA ASP A 182 -0.64 -29.31 1.03
C ASP A 182 -1.88 -29.24 0.12
N PHE A 183 -2.50 -28.07 0.01
CA PHE A 183 -3.79 -27.90 -0.66
C PHE A 183 -3.82 -26.67 -1.59
N ASN A 184 -4.51 -26.79 -2.73
CA ASN A 184 -4.86 -25.68 -3.60
C ASN A 184 -6.39 -25.60 -3.74
N ILE A 185 -6.95 -24.40 -3.67
CA ILE A 185 -8.38 -24.11 -3.80
C ILE A 185 -8.58 -23.14 -4.97
N SER A 186 -9.22 -23.61 -6.04
CA SER A 186 -9.64 -22.77 -7.17
C SER A 186 -11.09 -22.31 -6.96
N VAL A 187 -11.33 -21.00 -6.89
CA VAL A 187 -12.64 -20.38 -6.68
C VAL A 187 -13.31 -20.18 -8.05
N MET A 188 -14.22 -21.07 -8.42
CA MET A 188 -14.92 -21.05 -9.71
C MET A 188 -16.33 -20.46 -9.57
N VAL A 189 -16.74 -19.58 -10.49
CA VAL A 189 -18.06 -18.91 -10.45
C VAL A 189 -18.85 -19.13 -11.75
N GLY A 190 -20.17 -19.33 -11.62
CA GLY A 190 -21.12 -19.51 -12.73
C GLY A 190 -21.06 -20.86 -13.43
N GLU A 191 -22.00 -21.10 -14.35
CA GLU A 191 -22.02 -22.30 -15.21
C GLU A 191 -20.75 -22.42 -16.09
N ALA A 192 -20.17 -21.27 -16.46
CA ALA A 192 -18.90 -21.20 -17.19
C ALA A 192 -17.67 -21.60 -16.35
N ARG A 193 -17.79 -21.64 -15.01
CA ARG A 193 -16.70 -21.87 -14.05
C ARG A 193 -15.50 -20.92 -14.26
N PHE A 194 -15.77 -19.61 -14.31
CA PHE A 194 -14.72 -18.58 -14.34
C PHE A 194 -13.86 -18.68 -13.08
N ASN A 195 -12.54 -18.58 -13.18
CA ASN A 195 -11.63 -18.80 -12.03
C ASN A 195 -10.82 -17.54 -11.65
N PRO A 196 -11.44 -16.55 -11.01
CA PRO A 196 -10.80 -15.28 -10.65
C PRO A 196 -9.75 -15.36 -9.54
N LEU A 197 -9.77 -16.43 -8.72
CA LEU A 197 -8.93 -16.56 -7.53
C LEU A 197 -8.51 -18.03 -7.32
N ASP A 198 -7.21 -18.28 -7.31
CA ASP A 198 -6.59 -19.51 -6.83
C ASP A 198 -5.90 -19.24 -5.48
N VAL A 199 -6.07 -20.14 -4.50
CA VAL A 199 -5.43 -20.06 -3.17
C VAL A 199 -4.59 -21.31 -2.92
N GLU A 200 -3.37 -21.15 -2.43
CA GLU A 200 -2.46 -22.21 -2.04
C GLU A 200 -2.25 -22.19 -0.51
N LEU A 201 -2.64 -23.29 0.13
CA LEU A 201 -2.56 -23.52 1.57
C LEU A 201 -1.56 -24.66 1.80
N HIS A 202 -0.27 -24.33 1.88
CA HIS A 202 0.84 -25.29 2.04
C HIS A 202 1.49 -25.11 3.42
N ARG A 203 2.06 -26.18 3.99
CA ARG A 203 2.56 -26.19 5.39
C ARG A 203 3.59 -25.11 5.77
N ALA A 204 4.23 -24.50 4.78
CA ALA A 204 5.26 -23.47 4.92
C ALA A 204 4.97 -22.21 4.09
N LYS A 205 3.74 -22.09 3.53
CA LYS A 205 3.41 -21.07 2.54
C LYS A 205 1.90 -20.95 2.32
N LEU A 206 1.36 -19.78 2.65
CA LEU A 206 0.06 -19.30 2.15
C LEU A 206 0.29 -18.48 0.88
N ALA A 207 -0.50 -18.67 -0.17
CA ALA A 207 -0.51 -17.76 -1.31
C ALA A 207 -1.91 -17.61 -1.93
N ALA A 208 -2.15 -16.51 -2.63
CA ALA A 208 -3.34 -16.27 -3.43
C ALA A 208 -2.96 -15.59 -4.74
N GLU A 209 -3.59 -16.02 -5.84
CA GLU A 209 -3.35 -15.54 -7.20
C GLU A 209 -4.67 -15.11 -7.84
N ILE A 210 -4.75 -13.85 -8.26
CA ILE A 210 -5.92 -13.25 -8.89
C ILE A 210 -5.68 -13.14 -10.39
N ASP A 211 -6.57 -13.73 -11.19
CA ASP A 211 -6.62 -13.54 -12.65
C ASP A 211 -7.65 -12.46 -13.01
N LEU A 212 -7.15 -11.32 -13.50
CA LEU A 212 -7.99 -10.16 -13.82
C LEU A 212 -8.88 -10.38 -15.05
N ALA A 213 -8.53 -11.32 -15.95
CA ALA A 213 -9.36 -11.66 -17.10
C ALA A 213 -10.55 -12.56 -16.74
N GLU A 214 -10.41 -13.38 -15.69
CA GLU A 214 -11.49 -14.21 -15.12
C GLU A 214 -12.32 -13.46 -14.05
N LEU A 215 -11.73 -12.46 -13.38
CA LEU A 215 -12.42 -11.58 -12.43
C LEU A 215 -13.52 -10.75 -13.10
N ARG A 216 -13.26 -10.16 -14.27
CA ARG A 216 -14.27 -9.34 -14.96
C ARG A 216 -15.58 -10.09 -15.28
N PRO A 217 -15.58 -11.25 -15.99
CA PRO A 217 -16.83 -11.95 -16.30
C PRO A 217 -17.50 -12.51 -15.03
N THR A 218 -16.74 -12.76 -13.96
CA THR A 218 -17.30 -13.04 -12.63
C THR A 218 -18.10 -11.85 -12.10
N MET A 219 -17.55 -10.62 -12.14
CA MET A 219 -18.26 -9.42 -11.72
C MET A 219 -19.49 -9.13 -12.60
N GLU A 220 -19.38 -9.30 -13.92
CA GLU A 220 -20.50 -9.16 -14.87
C GLU A 220 -21.64 -10.15 -14.56
N LEU A 221 -21.33 -11.38 -14.15
CA LEU A 221 -22.32 -12.35 -13.66
C LEU A 221 -22.96 -11.88 -12.34
N MET A 222 -22.18 -11.44 -11.35
CA MET A 222 -22.71 -10.95 -10.06
C MET A 222 -23.73 -9.82 -10.25
N ALA A 223 -23.40 -8.80 -11.05
CA ALA A 223 -24.30 -7.68 -11.27
C ALA A 223 -25.58 -8.07 -12.02
N SER A 224 -25.51 -9.09 -12.89
CA SER A 224 -26.69 -9.61 -13.60
C SER A 224 -27.71 -10.31 -12.68
N ILE A 225 -27.33 -10.65 -11.45
CA ILE A 225 -28.18 -11.26 -10.42
C ILE A 225 -28.89 -10.16 -9.62
N ASP A 226 -28.15 -9.13 -9.18
CA ASP A 226 -28.67 -7.95 -8.45
C ASP A 226 -29.43 -6.92 -9.35
N ASP A 227 -29.61 -7.18 -10.65
CA ASP A 227 -30.09 -6.22 -11.69
C ASP A 227 -29.30 -4.89 -11.68
N ALA A 228 -28.01 -4.97 -11.36
CA ALA A 228 -27.10 -3.84 -11.22
C ALA A 228 -26.34 -3.55 -12.52
N THR A 229 -26.00 -2.28 -12.75
CA THR A 229 -25.06 -1.89 -13.81
C THR A 229 -23.64 -1.76 -13.28
N LEU A 230 -22.67 -2.03 -14.15
CA LEU A 230 -21.23 -1.97 -13.87
C LEU A 230 -20.57 -0.87 -14.72
N ASP A 231 -21.24 0.28 -14.82
CA ASP A 231 -20.83 1.38 -15.71
C ASP A 231 -19.44 1.95 -15.34
N ASP A 232 -19.04 1.81 -14.08
CA ASP A 232 -17.73 2.21 -13.54
C ASP A 232 -16.60 1.16 -13.75
N LEU A 233 -16.90 -0.05 -14.26
CA LEU A 233 -15.89 -1.11 -14.40
C LEU A 233 -15.04 -1.00 -15.68
N PRO A 234 -13.83 -1.58 -15.69
CA PRO A 234 -12.96 -1.56 -16.86
C PRO A 234 -13.53 -2.44 -18.00
N THR A 235 -13.68 -1.85 -19.18
CA THR A 235 -14.06 -2.52 -20.44
C THR A 235 -13.01 -3.51 -20.97
N LEU A 236 -11.85 -3.58 -20.32
CA LEU A 236 -10.85 -4.63 -20.43
C LEU A 236 -10.17 -4.81 -19.07
N MET A 237 -9.96 -6.06 -18.66
CA MET A 237 -9.12 -6.44 -17.51
C MET A 237 -8.25 -7.63 -17.93
N GLN A 238 -6.94 -7.55 -17.67
CA GLN A 238 -5.94 -8.57 -17.98
C GLN A 238 -4.76 -8.49 -17.00
N GLY A 239 -4.05 -9.60 -16.83
CA GLY A 239 -2.88 -9.74 -15.96
C GLY A 239 -3.17 -10.58 -14.72
N ARG A 240 -2.09 -10.98 -14.04
CA ARG A 240 -2.11 -11.85 -12.86
C ARG A 240 -1.30 -11.24 -11.73
N ILE A 241 -1.89 -11.21 -10.54
CA ILE A 241 -1.28 -10.71 -9.30
C ILE A 241 -1.26 -11.87 -8.31
N ARG A 242 -0.09 -12.19 -7.77
CA ARG A 242 0.07 -13.18 -6.70
C ARG A 242 0.60 -12.52 -5.44
N ALA A 243 0.00 -12.85 -4.30
CA ALA A 243 0.50 -12.49 -2.99
C ALA A 243 0.81 -13.78 -2.22
N GLU A 244 1.96 -13.83 -1.55
CA GLU A 244 2.50 -15.05 -0.94
C GLU A 244 3.17 -14.74 0.41
N LEU A 245 2.76 -15.46 1.46
CA LEU A 245 3.39 -15.49 2.77
C LEU A 245 4.08 -16.85 2.95
N ALA A 246 5.38 -16.90 2.66
CA ALA A 246 6.23 -18.05 2.96
C ALA A 246 6.81 -17.92 4.38
N HIS A 247 6.86 -19.00 5.15
CA HIS A 247 7.29 -18.94 6.55
C HIS A 247 8.01 -20.22 7.02
N THR A 248 8.74 -20.07 8.12
CA THR A 248 9.47 -21.11 8.86
C THR A 248 9.60 -20.67 10.31
N ALA A 249 9.94 -21.60 11.21
CA ALA A 249 10.10 -21.37 12.65
C ALA A 249 11.15 -20.31 13.08
N THR A 250 11.86 -19.65 12.14
CA THR A 250 12.67 -18.44 12.40
C THR A 250 12.40 -17.28 11.45
N THR A 251 11.76 -17.53 10.29
CA THR A 251 11.75 -16.57 9.19
C THR A 251 10.38 -16.51 8.52
N ALA A 252 9.79 -15.31 8.43
CA ALA A 252 8.55 -15.05 7.69
C ALA A 252 8.82 -14.08 6.52
N THR A 253 8.23 -14.32 5.35
CA THR A 253 8.46 -13.56 4.12
C THR A 253 7.16 -13.34 3.34
N ALA A 254 6.68 -12.11 3.32
CA ALA A 254 5.58 -11.68 2.46
C ALA A 254 6.12 -11.19 1.11
N THR A 255 5.52 -11.63 0.00
CA THR A 255 5.92 -11.31 -1.38
C THR A 255 4.69 -10.95 -2.20
N ILE A 256 4.80 -9.91 -3.04
CA ILE A 256 3.81 -9.56 -4.05
C ILE A 256 4.49 -9.68 -5.42
N ASP A 257 3.89 -10.47 -6.31
CA ASP A 257 4.29 -10.66 -7.70
C ASP A 257 3.24 -10.10 -8.65
N ILE A 258 3.68 -9.34 -9.64
CA ILE A 258 2.94 -9.02 -10.86
C ILE A 258 3.46 -9.99 -11.93
N GLN A 259 2.82 -11.16 -12.05
CA GLN A 259 3.29 -12.26 -12.90
C GLN A 259 3.14 -11.94 -14.39
N GLU A 260 2.01 -11.32 -14.74
CA GLU A 260 1.67 -10.92 -16.10
C GLU A 260 1.37 -9.42 -16.16
N LYS A 261 1.48 -8.82 -17.35
CA LYS A 261 1.28 -7.37 -17.52
C LYS A 261 -0.16 -7.02 -17.19
N ILE A 262 -0.36 -6.22 -16.14
CA ILE A 262 -1.69 -5.71 -15.78
C ILE A 262 -2.11 -4.73 -16.86
N ILE A 263 -3.34 -4.88 -17.36
CA ILE A 263 -4.01 -3.92 -18.23
C ILE A 263 -5.47 -3.84 -17.77
N ALA A 264 -5.86 -2.66 -17.26
CA ALA A 264 -7.25 -2.29 -17.03
C ALA A 264 -7.58 -1.06 -17.88
N SER A 265 -8.73 -1.01 -18.56
CA SER A 265 -9.13 0.19 -19.31
C SER A 265 -10.64 0.38 -19.46
N GLY A 266 -11.10 1.61 -19.29
CA GLY A 266 -12.47 2.06 -19.58
C GLY A 266 -12.72 2.31 -21.06
N ASN A 267 -13.57 3.29 -21.40
CA ASN A 267 -13.78 3.74 -22.77
C ASN A 267 -12.71 4.75 -23.23
N ASP A 268 -12.05 5.37 -22.26
CA ASP A 268 -11.27 6.61 -22.33
C ASP A 268 -10.00 6.52 -21.44
N TRP A 269 -10.10 5.91 -20.26
CA TRP A 269 -8.97 5.67 -19.37
C TRP A 269 -8.29 4.30 -19.57
N SER A 270 -7.00 4.19 -19.24
CA SER A 270 -6.28 2.92 -19.10
C SER A 270 -5.16 2.97 -18.05
N VAL A 271 -5.00 1.89 -17.28
CA VAL A 271 -3.89 1.63 -16.36
C VAL A 271 -3.14 0.41 -16.84
N LYS A 272 -1.81 0.50 -16.94
CA LYS A 272 -0.93 -0.59 -17.39
C LYS A 272 0.27 -0.71 -16.45
N ILE A 273 0.59 -1.92 -15.99
CA ILE A 273 1.75 -2.18 -15.12
C ILE A 273 2.56 -3.35 -15.68
N ASP A 274 3.86 -3.16 -15.86
CA ASP A 274 4.75 -4.22 -16.38
C ASP A 274 5.05 -5.33 -15.36
N PRO A 275 5.32 -6.57 -15.80
CA PRO A 275 5.57 -7.71 -14.91
C PRO A 275 6.77 -7.52 -13.99
N ALA A 276 6.58 -7.86 -12.72
CA ALA A 276 7.58 -7.74 -11.66
C ALA A 276 7.40 -8.88 -10.65
N ALA A 277 8.35 -9.82 -10.59
CA ALA A 277 8.32 -10.94 -9.66
C ALA A 277 9.72 -11.13 -9.03
N PRO A 278 9.95 -10.71 -7.77
CA PRO A 278 9.04 -9.92 -6.92
C PRO A 278 8.80 -8.50 -7.44
N ALA A 279 7.58 -7.99 -7.22
CA ALA A 279 7.23 -6.58 -7.30
C ALA A 279 7.54 -5.87 -5.98
N ALA A 280 7.18 -6.51 -4.87
CA ALA A 280 7.55 -6.14 -3.51
C ALA A 280 7.82 -7.40 -2.68
N ARG A 281 8.69 -7.31 -1.67
CA ARG A 281 8.94 -8.38 -0.71
C ARG A 281 9.38 -7.80 0.64
N PHE A 282 8.78 -8.28 1.72
CA PHE A 282 9.15 -8.00 3.11
C PHE A 282 9.51 -9.31 3.81
N SER A 283 10.59 -9.33 4.59
CA SER A 283 11.08 -10.53 5.28
C SER A 283 11.65 -10.19 6.65
N VAL A 284 11.38 -11.05 7.63
CA VAL A 284 11.89 -10.96 9.00
C VAL A 284 12.48 -12.33 9.35
N ASP A 285 13.75 -12.36 9.74
CA ASP A 285 14.44 -13.55 10.24
C ASP A 285 14.92 -13.34 11.68
N SER A 286 14.15 -13.86 12.64
CA SER A 286 14.51 -13.87 14.06
C SER A 286 15.69 -14.81 14.37
N GLY A 287 16.09 -15.67 13.42
CA GLY A 287 17.28 -16.51 13.53
C GLY A 287 18.60 -15.77 13.27
N THR A 288 18.58 -14.71 12.46
CA THR A 288 19.74 -13.86 12.16
C THR A 288 19.60 -12.40 12.60
N ASN A 289 18.48 -12.05 13.24
CA ASN A 289 18.07 -10.68 13.59
C ASN A 289 17.88 -9.76 12.37
N MET A 290 17.52 -10.29 11.21
CA MET A 290 17.49 -9.53 9.95
C MET A 290 16.07 -9.13 9.56
N LEU A 291 15.86 -7.84 9.29
CA LEU A 291 14.72 -7.33 8.53
C LEU A 291 15.20 -6.99 7.12
N GLN A 292 14.52 -7.52 6.10
CA GLN A 292 14.77 -7.18 4.70
C GLN A 292 13.50 -6.65 4.04
N ALA A 293 13.60 -5.58 3.26
CA ALA A 293 12.53 -5.12 2.38
C ALA A 293 13.05 -4.89 0.96
N LEU A 294 12.21 -5.13 -0.03
CA LEU A 294 12.51 -4.96 -1.44
C LEU A 294 11.29 -4.36 -2.14
N LEU A 295 11.54 -3.34 -2.95
CA LEU A 295 10.62 -2.84 -3.97
C LEU A 295 11.34 -2.96 -5.32
N ALA A 296 10.63 -3.42 -6.35
CA ALA A 296 11.18 -3.59 -7.69
C ALA A 296 10.12 -3.37 -8.78
N LEU A 297 9.19 -2.44 -8.56
CA LEU A 297 8.14 -2.07 -9.49
C LEU A 297 8.73 -1.65 -10.84
N LYS A 298 8.14 -2.19 -11.91
CA LYS A 298 8.44 -1.87 -13.31
C LYS A 298 7.52 -0.72 -13.79
N PRO A 299 7.65 -0.24 -15.04
CA PRO A 299 6.88 0.92 -15.47
C PRO A 299 5.38 0.80 -15.23
N VAL A 300 4.81 1.89 -14.71
CA VAL A 300 3.37 2.11 -14.54
C VAL A 300 2.96 3.23 -15.50
N GLU A 301 1.95 2.96 -16.32
CA GLU A 301 1.35 3.94 -17.22
C GLU A 301 -0.13 4.12 -16.86
N ILE A 302 -0.53 5.36 -16.59
CA ILE A 302 -1.90 5.75 -16.32
C ILE A 302 -2.29 6.80 -17.36
N GLN A 303 -3.34 6.54 -18.11
CA GLN A 303 -3.97 7.48 -19.03
C GLN A 303 -5.43 7.65 -18.60
N ALA A 304 -5.95 8.87 -18.53
CA ALA A 304 -7.36 9.13 -18.23
C ALA A 304 -7.76 10.53 -18.69
N PRO A 305 -9.04 10.77 -19.05
CA PRO A 305 -9.58 12.12 -19.00
C PRO A 305 -9.70 12.56 -17.53
N VAL A 306 -9.42 13.84 -17.28
CA VAL A 306 -9.70 14.52 -16.02
C VAL A 306 -10.70 15.64 -16.31
N SER A 307 -11.66 15.81 -15.40
CA SER A 307 -12.66 16.87 -15.44
C SER A 307 -12.57 17.64 -14.14
N GLU A 308 -12.13 18.90 -14.21
CA GLU A 308 -12.14 19.83 -13.08
C GLU A 308 -13.33 20.78 -13.21
N THR A 309 -14.07 21.00 -12.12
CA THR A 309 -15.19 21.94 -12.07
C THR A 309 -14.88 23.04 -11.06
N GLU A 310 -14.66 24.25 -11.57
CA GLU A 310 -14.57 25.47 -10.77
C GLU A 310 -15.97 26.06 -10.52
N VAL A 311 -16.22 26.54 -9.30
CA VAL A 311 -17.45 27.23 -8.91
C VAL A 311 -17.13 28.65 -8.43
N VAL A 312 -17.25 29.63 -9.34
CA VAL A 312 -16.99 31.04 -9.04
C VAL A 312 -18.26 31.72 -8.54
N TRP A 313 -18.19 32.32 -7.35
CA TRP A 313 -19.27 33.10 -6.74
C TRP A 313 -19.10 34.58 -7.05
N ASP A 314 -20.11 35.21 -7.65
CA ASP A 314 -20.10 36.64 -7.94
C ASP A 314 -20.54 37.51 -6.74
N SER A 315 -20.27 38.81 -6.82
CA SER A 315 -20.57 39.77 -5.74
C SER A 315 -22.06 40.04 -5.49
N GLU A 316 -22.96 39.55 -6.35
CA GLU A 316 -24.42 39.58 -6.16
C GLU A 316 -24.96 38.25 -5.61
N GLY A 317 -24.11 37.23 -5.44
CA GLY A 317 -24.46 35.88 -4.98
C GLY A 317 -24.89 34.94 -6.10
N GLY A 318 -24.56 35.26 -7.36
CA GLY A 318 -24.66 34.33 -8.48
C GLY A 318 -23.53 33.31 -8.48
N GLU A 319 -23.81 32.13 -9.03
CA GLU A 319 -22.91 30.98 -9.11
C GLU A 319 -22.59 30.71 -10.58
N THR A 320 -21.30 30.66 -10.93
CA THR A 320 -20.82 30.32 -12.28
C THR A 320 -19.96 29.06 -12.20
N GLU A 321 -20.53 27.95 -12.66
CA GLU A 321 -19.85 26.67 -12.80
C GLU A 321 -19.10 26.61 -14.14
N THR A 322 -17.80 26.34 -14.11
CA THR A 322 -16.95 26.13 -15.31
C THR A 322 -16.29 24.77 -15.21
N THR A 323 -16.59 23.87 -16.15
CA THR A 323 -15.95 22.56 -16.25
C THR A 323 -14.90 22.56 -17.35
N THR A 324 -13.69 22.14 -16.99
CA THR A 324 -12.55 21.95 -17.89
C THR A 324 -12.24 20.46 -18.00
N GLU A 325 -12.21 19.93 -19.22
CA GLU A 325 -11.81 18.56 -19.53
C GLU A 325 -10.41 18.56 -20.17
N TYR A 326 -9.54 17.59 -19.81
CA TYR A 326 -8.22 17.37 -20.43
C TYR A 326 -7.75 15.92 -20.28
N ASP A 327 -6.93 15.43 -21.22
CA ASP A 327 -6.35 14.08 -21.17
C ASP A 327 -5.03 14.09 -20.39
N ILE A 328 -4.88 13.25 -19.36
CA ILE A 328 -3.59 12.99 -18.69
C ILE A 328 -2.93 11.71 -19.20
N LEU A 329 -1.59 11.71 -19.26
CA LEU A 329 -0.76 10.51 -19.40
C LEU A 329 0.41 10.59 -18.41
N ALA A 330 0.30 9.86 -17.31
CA ALA A 330 1.37 9.67 -16.33
C ALA A 330 2.15 8.38 -16.65
N GLN A 331 3.47 8.49 -16.77
CA GLN A 331 4.38 7.35 -16.95
C GLN A 331 5.41 7.35 -15.83
N VAL A 332 5.25 6.47 -14.84
CA VAL A 332 6.26 6.24 -13.81
C VAL A 332 7.21 5.15 -14.32
N ALA A 333 8.49 5.44 -14.47
CA ALA A 333 9.47 4.51 -15.07
C ALA A 333 9.80 3.29 -14.18
N GLY A 334 9.32 3.29 -12.95
CA GLY A 334 9.41 2.21 -11.96
C GLY A 334 9.71 2.78 -10.58
N ALA A 335 9.84 1.88 -9.60
CA ALA A 335 10.33 2.24 -8.27
C ALA A 335 11.12 1.06 -7.70
N SER A 336 12.32 1.31 -7.18
CA SER A 336 13.12 0.28 -6.55
C SER A 336 13.81 0.75 -5.28
N PHE A 337 13.97 -0.17 -4.33
CA PHE A 337 14.97 -0.15 -3.26
C PHE A 337 15.13 -1.57 -2.70
N THR A 338 16.23 -1.82 -2.02
CA THR A 338 16.44 -3.01 -1.17
C THR A 338 17.03 -2.57 0.16
N LEU A 339 16.23 -2.66 1.22
CA LEU A 339 16.62 -2.35 2.59
C LEU A 339 17.06 -3.63 3.30
N ASP A 340 18.21 -3.55 3.97
CA ASP A 340 18.74 -4.57 4.87
C ASP A 340 19.00 -3.92 6.23
N TYR A 341 18.38 -4.46 7.29
CA TYR A 341 18.53 -3.97 8.66
C TYR A 341 18.79 -5.11 9.66
N LEU A 342 19.93 -5.04 10.34
CA LEU A 342 20.26 -5.94 11.46
C LEU A 342 19.70 -5.33 12.76
N VAL A 343 18.60 -5.90 13.24
CA VAL A 343 17.82 -5.37 14.36
C VAL A 343 18.65 -5.23 15.63
N GLY A 344 18.62 -4.03 16.22
CA GLY A 344 19.41 -3.65 17.38
C GLY A 344 20.76 -2.98 17.06
N GLU A 345 21.26 -3.05 15.83
CA GLU A 345 22.39 -2.21 15.38
C GLU A 345 21.94 -0.77 15.16
N ASP A 346 22.91 0.15 15.16
CA ASP A 346 22.73 1.59 14.92
C ASP A 346 22.80 1.98 13.43
N ARG A 347 22.61 1.01 12.51
CA ARG A 347 22.89 1.15 11.06
C ARG A 347 21.81 0.49 10.20
N VAL A 348 21.26 1.24 9.24
CA VAL A 348 20.36 0.75 8.18
C VAL A 348 21.04 0.93 6.82
N GLU A 349 20.97 -0.08 5.95
CA GLU A 349 21.44 0.02 4.56
C GLU A 349 20.24 -0.05 3.60
N ILE A 350 20.13 0.93 2.70
CA ILE A 350 19.07 1.01 1.69
C ILE A 350 19.72 1.13 0.31
N ASN A 351 19.93 -0.01 -0.33
CA ASN A 351 20.60 -0.12 -1.62
C ASN A 351 19.60 0.07 -2.78
N ASN A 352 20.10 0.48 -3.95
CA ASN A 352 19.36 0.54 -5.22
C ASN A 352 18.04 1.36 -5.16
N ILE A 353 18.04 2.48 -4.42
CA ILE A 353 16.96 3.47 -4.44
C ILE A 353 16.92 4.12 -5.82
N GLY A 354 15.83 3.94 -6.57
CA GLY A 354 15.74 4.41 -7.96
C GLY A 354 14.30 4.58 -8.46
N LEU A 355 14.11 5.48 -9.42
CA LEU A 355 12.82 5.78 -10.08
C LEU A 355 12.65 5.00 -11.40
N GLY A 356 13.26 3.81 -11.49
CA GLY A 356 13.29 2.99 -12.69
C GLY A 356 14.42 3.32 -13.68
N ALA A 357 14.39 2.65 -14.84
CA ALA A 357 15.47 2.71 -15.84
C ALA A 357 15.33 3.87 -16.87
N ALA A 358 14.33 4.73 -16.68
CA ALA A 358 14.02 5.89 -17.53
C ALA A 358 13.58 7.07 -16.64
N GLN A 359 13.08 8.13 -17.25
CA GLN A 359 12.50 9.29 -16.56
C GLN A 359 11.04 9.00 -16.23
N SER A 360 10.55 9.50 -15.09
CA SER A 360 9.11 9.48 -14.79
C SER A 360 8.47 10.80 -15.22
N THR A 361 7.27 10.77 -15.80
CA THR A 361 6.74 11.89 -16.58
C THR A 361 5.23 12.08 -16.42
N LEU A 362 4.74 13.30 -16.62
CA LEU A 362 3.33 13.61 -16.84
C LEU A 362 3.18 14.42 -18.12
N ASP A 363 2.28 13.98 -18.99
CA ASP A 363 1.77 14.75 -20.12
C ASP A 363 0.30 15.14 -19.87
N ILE A 364 -0.10 16.32 -20.32
CA ILE A 364 -1.48 16.83 -20.32
C ILE A 364 -1.81 17.30 -21.74
N ASP A 365 -2.91 16.83 -22.33
CA ASP A 365 -3.27 17.02 -23.75
C ASP A 365 -2.12 16.67 -24.74
N GLY A 366 -1.22 15.78 -24.32
CA GLY A 366 -0.02 15.39 -25.06
C GLY A 366 1.17 16.36 -24.95
N HIS A 367 1.08 17.39 -24.10
CA HIS A 367 2.16 18.30 -23.75
C HIS A 367 2.87 17.84 -22.48
N ARG A 368 4.21 17.75 -22.51
CA ARG A 368 5.05 17.32 -21.37
C ARG A 368 5.09 18.41 -20.29
N VAL A 369 4.41 18.17 -19.17
CA VAL A 369 4.27 19.14 -18.06
C VAL A 369 5.15 18.83 -16.85
N LEU A 370 5.51 17.56 -16.64
CA LEU A 370 6.37 17.12 -15.53
C LEU A 370 7.38 16.09 -16.03
N GLU A 371 8.63 16.19 -15.58
CA GLU A 371 9.66 15.16 -15.77
C GLU A 371 10.52 15.06 -14.51
N VAL A 372 10.73 13.84 -14.03
CA VAL A 372 11.52 13.53 -12.83
C VAL A 372 12.61 12.53 -13.22
N ASP A 373 13.85 12.90 -12.94
CA ASP A 373 15.04 12.12 -13.23
C ASP A 373 15.93 12.05 -11.99
N LEU A 374 16.30 10.85 -11.56
CA LEU A 374 17.23 10.62 -10.46
C LEU A 374 18.47 9.92 -11.02
N ASN A 375 19.65 10.43 -10.70
CA ASN A 375 20.96 9.83 -11.00
C ASN A 375 21.12 9.42 -12.48
N ALA A 376 20.71 10.30 -13.39
CA ALA A 376 20.69 10.08 -14.84
C ALA A 376 22.03 9.57 -15.42
N ASN A 377 23.15 10.04 -14.85
CA ASN A 377 24.51 9.73 -15.27
C ASN A 377 25.07 8.44 -14.65
N ASP A 378 24.53 8.01 -13.50
CA ASP A 378 25.10 6.96 -12.65
C ASP A 378 24.16 5.74 -12.53
N GLY A 379 23.36 5.49 -13.57
CA GLY A 379 22.55 4.28 -13.69
C GLY A 379 21.16 4.36 -13.05
N ARG A 380 20.70 5.56 -12.67
CA ARG A 380 19.37 5.85 -12.12
C ARG A 380 19.06 5.24 -10.75
N ALA A 381 20.11 5.01 -9.96
CA ALA A 381 19.99 4.54 -8.59
C ALA A 381 21.04 5.16 -7.65
N MET A 382 20.77 5.11 -6.35
CA MET A 382 21.73 5.33 -5.27
C MET A 382 21.57 4.32 -4.14
N ASN A 383 22.62 4.16 -3.35
CA ASN A 383 22.56 3.49 -2.05
C ASN A 383 22.62 4.57 -0.95
N LEU A 384 21.83 4.39 0.11
CA LEU A 384 21.92 5.15 1.36
C LEU A 384 22.38 4.24 2.49
N GLU A 385 23.23 4.77 3.35
CA GLU A 385 23.64 4.19 4.62
C GLU A 385 23.29 5.20 5.72
N ILE A 386 22.41 4.81 6.65
CA ILE A 386 21.94 5.65 7.75
C ILE A 386 22.54 5.09 9.05
N GLU A 387 23.29 5.91 9.78
CA GLU A 387 23.89 5.56 11.08
C GLU A 387 23.37 6.51 12.17
N ALA A 388 22.81 5.98 13.26
CA ALA A 388 22.27 6.79 14.35
C ALA A 388 23.39 7.52 15.14
N ILE A 389 23.11 8.75 15.58
CA ILE A 389 23.99 9.59 16.39
C ILE A 389 23.29 9.91 17.71
N GLY A 390 23.56 9.09 18.74
CA GLY A 390 22.85 9.20 20.02
C GLY A 390 21.38 8.83 19.88
N ASP A 391 20.51 9.54 20.61
CA ASP A 391 19.08 9.22 20.69
C ASP A 391 18.21 10.04 19.69
N GLU A 392 18.73 11.16 19.16
CA GLU A 392 17.94 12.16 18.40
C GLU A 392 18.58 12.59 17.06
N GLY A 393 19.76 12.06 16.69
CA GLY A 393 20.49 12.41 15.46
C GLY A 393 20.74 11.25 14.50
N ALA A 394 21.02 11.56 13.23
CA ALA A 394 21.35 10.58 12.19
C ALA A 394 22.40 11.11 11.20
N LYS A 395 23.34 10.23 10.80
CA LYS A 395 24.32 10.46 9.73
C LYS A 395 23.88 9.68 8.50
N ILE A 396 23.65 10.36 7.38
CA ILE A 396 23.30 9.71 6.10
C ILE A 396 24.49 9.81 5.16
N THR A 397 24.95 8.67 4.65
CA THR A 397 25.97 8.55 3.59
C THR A 397 25.30 8.08 2.31
N MET A 398 25.63 8.70 1.18
CA MET A 398 25.08 8.37 -0.14
C MET A 398 26.17 7.72 -1.00
N THR A 399 25.87 6.75 -1.86
CA THR A 399 26.80 6.26 -2.89
C THR A 399 26.05 5.79 -4.15
N PRO A 400 26.24 6.43 -5.33
CA PRO A 400 26.88 7.73 -5.54
C PRO A 400 26.14 8.87 -4.80
N GLY A 401 26.55 10.12 -4.98
CA GLY A 401 25.71 11.26 -4.60
C GLY A 401 24.34 11.20 -5.27
N MET A 402 23.34 11.80 -4.63
CA MET A 402 22.05 12.08 -5.27
C MET A 402 22.24 13.17 -6.34
N ASP A 403 21.59 13.02 -7.49
CA ASP A 403 21.45 14.03 -8.55
C ASP A 403 19.99 13.94 -9.04
N LEU A 404 19.12 14.75 -8.43
CA LEU A 404 17.69 14.81 -8.73
C LEU A 404 17.43 16.02 -9.65
N ALA A 405 16.93 15.77 -10.85
CA ALA A 405 16.41 16.78 -11.75
C ALA A 405 14.88 16.67 -11.85
N LEU A 406 14.21 17.80 -11.69
CA LEU A 406 12.76 17.99 -11.76
C LEU A 406 12.48 19.11 -12.75
N MET A 407 11.71 18.83 -13.80
CA MET A 407 11.29 19.83 -14.78
C MET A 407 9.77 19.99 -14.74
N ILE A 408 9.32 21.24 -14.75
CA ILE A 408 7.90 21.63 -14.65
C ILE A 408 7.61 22.64 -15.77
N LYS A 409 6.61 22.35 -16.61
CA LYS A 409 6.26 23.15 -17.79
C LYS A 409 4.76 23.32 -17.99
N LEU A 410 4.13 24.09 -17.10
CA LEU A 410 2.70 24.37 -17.22
C LEU A 410 2.35 25.43 -18.28
N MET A 411 3.32 26.11 -18.91
CA MET A 411 3.04 27.17 -19.90
C MET A 411 2.22 26.71 -21.11
N GLU A 412 2.37 25.47 -21.58
CA GLU A 412 1.60 24.95 -22.72
C GLU A 412 0.18 24.48 -22.33
N VAL A 413 -0.10 24.36 -21.03
CA VAL A 413 -1.37 23.88 -20.45
C VAL A 413 -2.04 24.88 -19.50
N GLN A 414 -1.55 26.13 -19.47
CA GLN A 414 -2.03 27.16 -18.54
C GLN A 414 -3.51 27.50 -18.70
N GLN A 415 -4.13 27.15 -19.83
CA GLN A 415 -5.57 27.30 -20.07
C GLN A 415 -6.45 26.33 -19.25
N HIS A 416 -5.89 25.30 -18.61
CA HIS A 416 -6.65 24.30 -17.86
C HIS A 416 -6.75 24.58 -16.36
N PHE A 417 -5.85 25.42 -15.81
CA PHE A 417 -5.78 25.70 -14.37
C PHE A 417 -5.74 27.21 -14.11
N ASN A 418 -6.42 27.66 -13.05
CA ASN A 418 -6.24 29.00 -12.51
C ASN A 418 -5.06 29.04 -11.53
N ASP A 419 -4.59 30.24 -11.20
CA ASP A 419 -3.61 30.54 -10.14
C ASP A 419 -2.29 29.73 -10.19
N ILE A 420 -1.89 29.31 -11.39
CA ILE A 420 -0.55 28.77 -11.64
C ILE A 420 0.50 29.84 -11.34
N GLN A 421 1.44 29.51 -10.46
CA GLN A 421 2.50 30.42 -10.07
C GLN A 421 3.53 30.56 -11.20
N ASP A 422 4.04 31.78 -11.43
CA ASP A 422 4.95 32.11 -12.53
C ASP A 422 6.15 31.13 -12.65
N TRP A 423 6.64 30.65 -11.51
CA TRP A 423 7.76 29.70 -11.44
C TRP A 423 7.43 28.29 -11.96
N MET A 424 6.16 27.89 -12.04
CA MET A 424 5.73 26.57 -12.54
C MET A 424 5.53 26.55 -14.06
N LEU A 425 5.65 27.68 -14.75
CA LEU A 425 5.36 27.80 -16.18
C LEU A 425 6.45 27.15 -17.05
N ASP A 426 7.72 27.37 -16.73
CA ASP A 426 8.89 26.72 -17.34
C ASP A 426 10.07 26.77 -16.36
N ASP A 427 10.32 25.68 -15.63
CA ASP A 427 11.46 25.55 -14.73
C ASP A 427 12.13 24.18 -14.77
N MET A 428 13.39 24.18 -14.38
CA MET A 428 14.24 23.04 -14.13
C MET A 428 14.89 23.23 -12.75
N ILE A 429 14.39 22.47 -11.79
CA ILE A 429 14.93 22.35 -10.43
C ILE A 429 15.96 21.21 -10.44
N ASN A 430 17.16 21.45 -9.92
CA ASN A 430 18.14 20.40 -9.64
C ASN A 430 18.59 20.44 -8.18
N ILE A 431 18.67 19.27 -7.55
CA ILE A 431 19.17 19.05 -6.20
C ILE A 431 20.22 17.93 -6.27
N ALA A 432 21.49 18.26 -6.08
CA ALA A 432 22.60 17.32 -6.26
C ALA A 432 23.66 17.39 -5.15
N PHE A 433 24.24 16.24 -4.81
CA PHE A 433 25.39 16.12 -3.91
C PHE A 433 26.68 15.89 -4.70
N ASN A 434 27.51 16.92 -4.74
CA ASN A 434 28.72 17.02 -5.55
C ASN A 434 30.01 16.89 -4.71
N GLY A 435 31.16 16.81 -5.38
CA GLY A 435 32.50 16.96 -4.78
C GLY A 435 33.06 15.77 -3.98
N ALA A 436 32.23 14.81 -3.57
CA ALA A 436 32.64 13.58 -2.88
C ALA A 436 32.11 12.33 -3.59
N ALA A 437 32.86 11.22 -3.50
CA ALA A 437 32.44 9.93 -4.09
C ALA A 437 31.40 9.20 -3.23
N ALA A 438 31.36 9.51 -1.93
CA ALA A 438 30.32 9.07 -1.01
C ALA A 438 29.92 10.24 -0.09
N PRO A 439 29.08 11.18 -0.59
CA PRO A 439 28.67 12.37 0.16
C PRO A 439 27.98 12.02 1.48
N LYS A 440 28.07 12.93 2.45
CA LYS A 440 27.53 12.73 3.80
C LYS A 440 26.82 13.97 4.32
N LEU A 441 25.73 13.73 5.04
CA LEU A 441 25.04 14.74 5.83
C LEU A 441 24.78 14.24 7.26
N ARG A 442 24.48 15.17 8.16
CA ARG A 442 24.01 14.94 9.52
C ARG A 442 22.68 15.66 9.70
N ILE A 443 21.71 14.98 10.30
CA ILE A 443 20.45 15.55 10.76
C ILE A 443 20.45 15.41 12.29
N GLU A 444 20.31 16.53 13.02
CA GLU A 444 20.34 16.59 14.48
C GLU A 444 19.58 17.84 14.92
N ASP A 445 18.68 17.75 15.90
CA ASP A 445 17.77 18.83 16.34
C ASP A 445 16.93 19.52 15.23
N GLY A 446 16.84 18.90 14.05
CA GLY A 446 16.19 19.45 12.86
C GLY A 446 17.11 20.29 11.95
N GLU A 447 18.36 20.56 12.36
CA GLU A 447 19.39 21.12 11.47
C GLU A 447 19.89 20.06 10.48
N VAL A 448 20.27 20.48 9.27
CA VAL A 448 20.86 19.60 8.24
C VAL A 448 22.26 20.11 7.88
N GLU A 449 23.30 19.44 8.38
CA GLU A 449 24.71 19.73 8.07
C GLU A 449 25.21 18.88 6.90
N VAL A 450 25.91 19.48 5.94
CA VAL A 450 26.72 18.73 4.97
C VAL A 450 28.06 18.37 5.63
N LEU A 451 28.34 17.08 5.83
CA LEU A 451 29.59 16.58 6.43
C LEU A 451 30.68 16.33 5.39
N GLU A 452 30.34 15.84 4.20
CA GLU A 452 31.30 15.51 3.14
C GLU A 452 30.68 15.74 1.75
N GLY A 453 31.38 16.49 0.90
CA GLY A 453 30.88 16.96 -0.40
C GLY A 453 30.33 18.38 -0.34
N THR A 454 29.43 18.68 -1.28
CA THR A 454 28.67 19.95 -1.37
C THR A 454 27.26 19.61 -1.83
N LEU A 455 26.23 20.09 -1.13
CA LEU A 455 24.86 20.09 -1.63
C LEU A 455 24.65 21.33 -2.50
N SER A 456 24.27 21.12 -3.76
CA SER A 456 23.92 22.18 -4.72
C SER A 456 22.44 22.11 -5.05
N MET A 457 21.73 23.24 -4.94
CA MET A 457 20.30 23.39 -5.25
C MET A 457 20.10 24.57 -6.21
N SER A 458 19.36 24.37 -7.30
CA SER A 458 19.17 25.42 -8.31
C SER A 458 17.79 25.38 -8.97
N SER A 459 17.25 26.56 -9.30
CA SER A 459 16.02 26.77 -10.09
C SER A 459 16.31 27.81 -11.16
N THR A 460 15.89 27.51 -12.39
CA THR A 460 16.07 28.39 -13.55
C THR A 460 15.04 29.52 -13.60
N SER A 461 13.81 29.30 -13.13
CA SER A 461 12.74 30.31 -13.13
C SER A 461 12.97 31.39 -12.07
N ALA A 462 13.32 30.97 -10.85
CA ALA A 462 13.57 31.86 -9.71
C ALA A 462 15.00 32.41 -9.69
N ASN A 463 15.89 31.97 -10.60
CA ASN A 463 17.31 32.29 -10.61
C ASN A 463 17.96 32.00 -9.24
N ILE A 464 17.72 30.80 -8.71
CA ILE A 464 18.30 30.30 -7.45
C ILE A 464 19.48 29.41 -7.78
N ASP A 465 20.58 29.60 -7.06
CA ASP A 465 21.82 28.81 -7.15
C ASP A 465 22.48 28.83 -5.76
N VAL A 466 22.36 27.72 -5.01
CA VAL A 466 22.74 27.61 -3.60
C VAL A 466 23.70 26.43 -3.42
N GLU A 467 24.92 26.71 -2.98
CA GLU A 467 25.91 25.71 -2.57
C GLU A 467 26.07 25.68 -1.05
N ILE A 468 25.86 24.52 -0.42
CA ILE A 468 26.13 24.24 1.00
C ILE A 468 27.32 23.28 1.05
N ALA A 469 28.51 23.78 1.41
CA ALA A 469 29.73 22.99 1.43
C ALA A 469 29.92 22.22 2.75
N ALA A 470 30.81 21.22 2.76
CA ALA A 470 31.16 20.46 3.97
C ALA A 470 31.53 21.36 5.17
N GLY A 471 30.87 21.15 6.31
CA GLY A 471 30.96 21.98 7.52
C GLY A 471 30.02 23.18 7.54
N GLN A 472 28.95 23.16 6.73
CA GLN A 472 27.87 24.14 6.73
C GLN A 472 26.51 23.47 6.93
N CYS A 473 25.60 24.21 7.56
CA CYS A 473 24.20 23.81 7.67
C CYS A 473 23.32 24.51 6.63
N MET A 474 22.27 23.83 6.21
CA MET A 474 21.14 24.41 5.51
C MET A 474 20.36 25.29 6.48
N ILE A 475 20.17 26.57 6.13
CA ILE A 475 19.30 27.50 6.85
C ILE A 475 18.09 27.78 5.96
N ASP A 476 16.91 27.78 6.54
CA ASP A 476 15.68 28.26 5.91
C ASP A 476 15.27 29.59 6.58
N ASP A 477 15.45 30.71 5.88
CA ASP A 477 15.05 32.04 6.35
C ASP A 477 13.50 32.19 6.41
N ASN A 478 12.74 31.30 5.75
CA ASN A 478 11.27 31.27 5.78
C ASN A 478 10.71 30.37 6.90
N ALA A 479 11.56 29.62 7.62
CA ALA A 479 11.15 28.82 8.77
C ALA A 479 10.73 29.74 9.93
N SER A 480 9.45 30.13 9.91
CA SER A 480 8.82 30.94 10.96
C SER A 480 9.19 30.37 12.33
N PRO A 481 9.82 31.17 13.22
CA PRO A 481 10.50 30.64 14.40
C PRO A 481 9.52 29.86 15.26
N SER A 482 9.73 28.54 15.32
CA SER A 482 8.86 27.63 16.05
C SER A 482 8.71 28.14 17.48
N VAL A 483 7.48 28.28 17.96
CA VAL A 483 7.19 28.98 19.23
C VAL A 483 7.53 28.07 20.40
N GLY A 484 8.83 27.94 20.64
CA GLY A 484 9.49 26.98 21.52
C GLY A 484 9.21 27.21 23.00
N GLY A 485 8.02 26.79 23.43
CA GLY A 485 7.66 26.52 24.82
C GLY A 485 7.11 27.70 25.61
N GLY A 486 6.12 27.40 26.47
CA GLY A 486 5.84 28.23 27.65
C GLY A 486 4.55 29.05 27.68
N ILE A 487 3.44 28.59 27.08
CA ILE A 487 2.11 29.15 27.41
C ILE A 487 1.64 28.61 28.78
N GLU A 488 2.37 28.95 29.86
CA GLU A 488 1.91 28.70 31.23
C GLU A 488 0.82 29.73 31.62
N GLY A 489 -0.44 29.38 31.34
CA GLY A 489 -1.58 29.80 32.17
C GLY A 489 -1.83 31.31 32.34
N GLY A 490 -1.50 32.15 31.35
CA GLY A 490 -1.80 33.57 31.34
C GLY A 490 -2.80 33.96 30.26
N GLY A 491 -4.06 34.23 30.63
CA GLY A 491 -5.09 34.65 29.67
C GLY A 491 -4.79 36.01 29.06
N ILE A 492 -4.59 36.06 27.74
CA ILE A 492 -4.36 37.29 26.96
C ILE A 492 -5.45 37.35 25.88
N GLU A 493 -6.41 38.26 26.05
CA GLU A 493 -7.40 38.63 25.03
C GLU A 493 -6.74 39.51 23.95
N GLY A 494 -5.76 38.96 23.24
CA GLY A 494 -5.05 39.62 22.15
C GLY A 494 -5.69 39.27 20.81
N GLU A 495 -6.06 40.30 20.04
CA GLU A 495 -6.49 40.13 18.65
C GLU A 495 -5.30 39.58 17.84
N ILE A 496 -5.42 38.32 17.38
CA ILE A 496 -4.45 37.72 16.46
C ILE A 496 -4.63 38.39 15.11
N GLY A 497 -3.61 39.13 14.67
CA GLY A 497 -3.54 39.65 13.30
C GLY A 497 -3.41 38.48 12.32
N ALA A 498 -4.54 38.10 11.72
CA ALA A 498 -4.60 37.09 10.66
C ALA A 498 -4.33 37.70 9.26
N ASP A 499 -3.85 38.94 9.22
CA ASP A 499 -3.39 39.72 8.07
C ASP A 499 -1.89 39.48 7.76
N GLY A 500 -1.36 38.33 8.18
CA GLY A 500 -0.11 37.77 7.66
C GLY A 500 -0.32 37.23 6.25
N GLU A 501 -0.37 38.13 5.26
CA GLU A 501 -0.24 37.80 3.84
C GLU A 501 1.08 37.03 3.64
N MET A 502 1.01 35.69 3.56
CA MET A 502 2.09 34.91 2.96
C MET A 502 2.22 35.37 1.50
N GLU A 503 3.44 35.53 0.99
CA GLU A 503 3.64 35.93 -0.41
C GLU A 503 3.19 34.76 -1.32
N GLU A 504 1.92 34.79 -1.73
CA GLU A 504 1.32 33.85 -2.67
C GLU A 504 2.18 33.78 -3.94
N GLY A 505 2.79 32.62 -4.19
CA GLY A 505 3.68 32.41 -5.32
C GLY A 505 5.19 32.39 -5.02
N ALA A 506 5.61 32.55 -3.76
CA ALA A 506 7.01 32.33 -3.39
C ALA A 506 7.50 30.92 -3.84
N HIS A 507 8.62 30.87 -4.57
CA HIS A 507 9.20 29.61 -5.04
C HIS A 507 9.68 28.76 -3.86
N PRO A 508 9.48 27.42 -3.84
CA PRO A 508 9.72 26.57 -2.66
C PRO A 508 11.18 26.50 -2.16
N MET A 509 12.17 26.88 -2.98
CA MET A 509 13.57 27.02 -2.55
C MET A 509 13.98 28.46 -2.21
N SER A 510 13.06 29.42 -2.20
CA SER A 510 13.32 30.75 -1.64
C SER A 510 13.55 30.64 -0.13
N GLY A 511 14.39 31.51 0.43
CA GLY A 511 14.79 31.46 1.85
C GLY A 511 15.87 30.41 2.18
N ILE A 512 16.08 29.39 1.34
CA ILE A 512 17.13 28.40 1.57
C ILE A 512 18.52 29.01 1.34
N SER A 513 19.41 28.90 2.34
CA SER A 513 20.78 29.42 2.30
C SER A 513 21.78 28.52 3.04
N ALA A 514 23.07 28.84 2.89
CA ALA A 514 24.18 28.09 3.50
C ALA A 514 24.80 28.87 4.67
N GLY A 515 24.78 28.29 5.88
CA GLY A 515 25.22 28.95 7.10
C GLY A 515 26.15 28.13 7.99
N THR A 516 26.40 28.63 9.19
CA THR A 516 27.05 27.90 10.29
C THR A 516 25.99 27.20 11.13
N CYS A 517 26.19 25.92 11.43
CA CYS A 517 25.39 25.18 12.42
C CYS A 517 25.50 25.79 13.83
N GLY A 518 24.54 25.46 14.70
CA GLY A 518 24.35 26.04 16.05
C GLY A 518 25.51 25.91 17.06
#